data_AF-A0AAD9AW68-F1
#
_entry.id   AF-A0AAD9AW68-F1
#
_cell.length_a   1.000
_cell.length_b   1.000
_cell.length_c   1.000
_cell.angle_alpha   90.00
_cell.angle_beta   90.00
_cell.angle_gamma   90.00
#
_symmetry.space_group_name_H-M   'P 1'
#
loop_
_entity.id
_entity.type
_entity.pdbx_description
1 polymer ?
#
loop_
_entity_poly.entity_id
_entity_poly.type
_entity_poly.pdbx_seq_one_letter_code
_entity_poly.pdbx_strand_id
1 'polypeptide(L)' 'MKYSAILFAFAAAVVAAAPAEPIEARQEANSVPVNEAAMTDANGNIVPFNSAGVYQANKAAGL' A
#
# COMPACT_ATOMS: atom_id res chain seq x y z
N MET A 1 -11.59 38.47 -15.09
CA MET A 1 -11.87 37.58 -16.24
C MET A 1 -10.62 37.23 -17.07
N LYS A 2 -9.75 38.19 -17.46
CA LYS A 2 -8.62 37.92 -18.39
C LYS A 2 -7.62 36.82 -17.96
N TYR A 3 -7.37 36.67 -16.66
CA TYR A 3 -6.43 35.66 -16.14
C TYR A 3 -7.08 34.32 -15.78
N SER A 4 -8.42 34.24 -15.85
CA SER A 4 -9.18 33.06 -15.44
C SER A 4 -8.94 31.87 -16.37
N ALA A 5 -8.79 32.13 -17.66
CA ALA A 5 -8.49 31.09 -18.65
C ALA A 5 -7.10 30.50 -18.47
N ILE A 6 -6.12 31.33 -18.06
CA ILE A 6 -4.74 30.90 -17.82
C ILE A 6 -4.68 30.01 -16.57
N LEU A 7 -5.33 30.40 -15.47
CA LEU A 7 -5.40 29.58 -14.26
C LEU A 7 -6.08 28.23 -14.51
N PHE A 8 -7.14 28.21 -15.32
CA PHE A 8 -7.82 26.96 -15.66
C PHE A 8 -6.95 26.03 -16.51
N ALA A 9 -6.20 26.59 -17.47
CA ALA A 9 -5.26 25.83 -18.29
C ALA A 9 -4.12 25.23 -17.46
N PHE A 10 -3.60 25.96 -16.48
CA PHE A 10 -2.58 25.44 -15.55
C PHE A 10 -3.13 24.32 -14.66
N ALA A 11 -4.34 24.47 -14.12
CA ALA A 11 -4.97 23.43 -13.32
C ALA A 11 -5.20 22.13 -14.12
N ALA A 12 -5.64 22.25 -15.37
CA ALA A 12 -5.83 21.10 -16.26
C ALA A 12 -4.51 20.37 -16.58
N ALA A 13 -3.42 21.11 -16.79
CA ALA A 13 -2.10 20.54 -17.04
C ALA A 13 -1.55 19.76 -15.84
N VAL A 14 -1.78 20.24 -14.60
CA VAL A 14 -1.35 19.55 -13.37
C VAL A 14 -2.13 18.25 -13.16
N VAL A 15 -3.45 18.26 -13.40
CA VAL A 15 -4.28 17.06 -13.26
C VAL A 15 -3.94 16.00 -14.32
N ALA A 16 -3.64 16.43 -15.55
CA ALA A 16 -3.25 15.51 -16.62
C ALA A 16 -1.84 14.91 -16.43
N ALA A 17 -0.95 15.60 -15.71
CA ALA A 17 0.40 15.13 -15.40
C ALA A 17 0.47 14.29 -14.12
N ALA A 18 -0.64 14.15 -13.37
CA ALA A 18 -0.66 13.27 -12.21
C ALA A 18 -0.51 11.82 -12.67
N PRO A 19 0.38 11.03 -12.04
CA PRO A 19 0.48 9.61 -12.33
C PRO A 19 -0.85 8.95 -11.95
N ALA A 20 -1.64 8.62 -12.97
CA ALA A 20 -2.84 7.81 -12.86
C ALA A 20 -2.44 6.34 -12.74
N GLU A 21 -1.63 6.02 -11.73
CA GLU A 21 -1.47 4.62 -11.38
C GLU A 21 -2.81 4.15 -10.81
N PRO A 22 -3.40 3.09 -11.38
CA PRO A 22 -4.62 2.54 -10.82
C PRO A 22 -4.34 2.17 -9.37
N ILE A 23 -5.20 2.60 -8.45
CA ILE A 23 -5.09 2.26 -7.02
C ILE A 23 -4.99 0.73 -6.83
N GLU A 24 -5.61 -0.02 -7.74
CA GLU A 24 -5.54 -1.48 -7.84
C GLU A 24 -4.11 -2.00 -8.02
N ALA A 25 -3.27 -1.37 -8.85
CA ALA A 25 -1.88 -1.80 -9.05
C ALA A 25 -1.01 -1.62 -7.80
N ARG A 26 -1.37 -0.69 -6.90
CA ARG A 26 -0.70 -0.54 -5.60
C ARG A 26 -1.11 -1.59 -4.59
N GLN A 27 -2.34 -2.12 -4.71
CA GLN A 27 -2.86 -3.15 -3.82
C GLN A 27 -2.34 -4.54 -4.20
N GLU A 28 -2.22 -4.84 -5.49
CA GLU A 28 -1.73 -6.15 -5.95
C GLU A 28 -0.28 -6.43 -5.55
N ALA A 29 0.59 -5.42 -5.60
CA ALA A 29 2.02 -5.57 -5.31
C ALA A 29 2.33 -5.96 -3.85
N ASN A 30 1.39 -5.74 -2.92
CA ASN A 30 1.54 -6.01 -1.49
C ASN A 30 0.37 -6.85 -0.94
N SER A 31 -0.15 -7.78 -1.72
CA SER A 31 -1.27 -8.62 -1.29
C SER A 31 -0.81 -9.95 -0.71
N VAL A 32 -1.21 -10.23 0.54
CA VAL A 32 -1.12 -11.55 1.18
C VAL A 32 -2.52 -12.18 1.15
N PRO A 33 -2.66 -13.50 0.92
CA PRO A 33 -3.97 -14.16 0.94
C PRO A 33 -4.74 -13.86 2.24
N VAL A 34 -6.05 -13.61 2.13
CA VAL A 34 -6.89 -13.21 3.28
C VAL A 34 -7.02 -14.29 4.37
N ASN A 35 -6.68 -15.53 4.03
CA ASN A 35 -6.66 -16.68 4.93
C ASN A 35 -5.30 -16.88 5.62
N GLU A 36 -4.31 -16.01 5.35
CA GLU A 36 -2.99 -16.05 5.96
C GLU A 36 -2.79 -14.86 6.91
N ALA A 37 -2.12 -15.11 8.03
CA ALA A 37 -1.67 -14.02 8.89
C ALA A 37 -0.59 -13.21 8.16
N ALA A 38 -0.65 -11.88 8.29
CA ALA A 38 0.27 -10.95 7.64
C ALA A 38 0.92 -10.02 8.68
N MET A 39 2.06 -9.43 8.31
CA MET A 39 2.76 -8.39 9.06
C MET A 39 3.33 -7.33 8.11
N THR A 40 3.90 -6.25 8.66
CA THR A 40 4.53 -5.19 7.88
C THR A 40 6.05 -5.25 8.02
N ASP A 41 6.79 -5.15 6.91
CA ASP A 41 8.25 -5.08 6.92
C ASP A 41 8.76 -3.66 7.26
N ALA A 42 10.09 -3.49 7.34
CA ALA A 42 10.70 -2.19 7.66
C ALA A 42 10.43 -1.10 6.62
N ASN A 43 10.03 -1.48 5.40
CA ASN A 43 9.76 -0.58 4.28
C ASN A 43 8.26 -0.25 4.13
N GLY A 44 7.41 -0.83 4.99
CA GLY A 44 5.96 -0.64 4.92
C GLY A 44 5.23 -1.62 4.00
N ASN A 45 5.90 -2.65 3.48
CA ASN A 45 5.24 -3.67 2.66
C ASN A 45 4.52 -4.69 3.53
N ILE A 46 3.39 -5.19 3.03
CA ILE A 46 2.67 -6.28 3.67
C ILE A 46 3.33 -7.59 3.26
N VAL A 47 3.74 -8.40 4.23
CA VAL A 47 4.41 -9.68 4.02
C VAL A 47 3.73 -10.78 4.86
N PRO A 48 3.82 -12.07 4.47
CA PRO A 48 3.29 -13.15 5.29
C PRO A 48 3.92 -13.16 6.68
N PHE A 49 3.13 -13.49 7.70
CA PHE A 49 3.63 -13.62 9.06
C PHE A 49 4.66 -14.76 9.15
N ASN A 50 5.85 -14.43 9.64
CA ASN A 50 6.89 -15.40 9.91
C ASN A 50 7.06 -15.60 11.43
N SER A 51 6.81 -16.82 11.90
CA SER A 51 6.97 -17.17 13.32
C SER A 51 8.41 -17.47 13.73
N ALA A 52 9.38 -17.44 12.81
CA ALA A 52 10.79 -17.64 13.10
C ALA A 52 11.27 -16.56 14.07
N GLY A 53 11.70 -16.98 15.27
CA GLY A 53 12.14 -16.07 16.33
C GLY A 53 11.01 -15.46 17.17
N VAL A 54 9.74 -15.78 16.89
CA VAL A 54 8.61 -15.37 17.73
C VAL A 54 8.44 -16.38 18.87
N TYR A 55 8.45 -15.90 20.11
CA TYR A 55 8.12 -16.73 21.26
C TYR A 55 6.63 -17.13 21.21
N GLN A 56 6.38 -18.44 21.15
CA GLN A 56 5.03 -19.01 21.08
C GLN A 56 4.74 -19.74 22.38
N ALA A 57 4.08 -19.07 23.32
CA ALA A 57 3.77 -19.63 24.64
C ALA A 57 2.96 -20.93 24.56
N ASN A 58 1.97 -21.00 23.66
CA ASN A 58 1.16 -22.20 23.49
C ASN A 58 1.96 -23.39 22.94
N LYS A 59 2.82 -23.13 21.95
CA LYS A 59 3.75 -24.13 21.42
C LYS A 59 4.73 -24.62 22.51
N ALA A 60 5.24 -23.70 23.33
CA ALA A 60 6.09 -24.03 24.47
C ALA A 60 5.36 -24.83 25.57
N ALA A 61 4.05 -24.61 25.70
CA ALA A 61 3.17 -25.34 26.61
C ALA A 61 2.65 -26.67 26.04
N GLY A 62 2.99 -27.03 24.79
CA GLY A 62 2.59 -28.29 24.15
C GLY A 62 1.12 -28.34 23.71
N LEU A 63 0.52 -27.18 23.45
CA LEU A 63 -0.84 -27.01 22.93
C LEU A 63 -0.88 -26.98 21.40
#